data_AF-A0A895XJH4-F1
#
_entry.id   AF-A0A895XJH4-F1
#
_cell.length_a   1.000
_cell.length_b   1.000
_cell.length_c   1.000
_cell.angle_alpha   90.00
_cell.angle_beta   90.00
_cell.angle_gamma   90.00
#
_symmetry.space_group_name_H-M   'P 1'
#
loop_
_entity.id
_entity.type
_entity.pdbx_description
1 polymer ?
#
loop_
_entity_poly.entity_id
_entity_poly.type
_entity_poly.pdbx_seq_one_letter_code
_entity_poly.pdbx_strand_id
1 'polypeptide(L)'
;MSRFVALNGVDGVGKTTQARLMLRRAGPVLADAGRLDEYDARWGKLAPDLSRWWFETSSLGELAGLLADSYIARHDASVRSPVPVVVDRGVPMLEASLAATIAVRTKSESDVALDHARELLNPWRDRLQQLWEREHSVLLTHSDEPKDCVAVAIGRQESTTVTYERYLAHLCQIMCRQQEENMFTQVINTEGKSVVQVQGELREGLRAQGIHVENPWYERPLHIVALGGLSESGKSTAGAQLAHRHGFVRFKMGYLMDVAATRHGIARPYDEPAPTQAELVTDEVDRWLSAHHYQHAISIESLHSYDLALQLQKYWGPKLSTVYVDATEELRRHRSLSTDPHDVEVRDQVKKSRGADRIRHIADLRIGNNASQAHLGYHVARLANSTREKVRPRLTTVEALGLPATETQAVSEWIGSLTAGNDRQLVDLIAVTGSAGRTNFRTWWSDIDLLLIGTRYDMGKLLKVTRRLRRQLGNRHVGLTFLKPAEIECGALPSRVTHALRQISNGATGVQWRAENAVVPLISEEIDREATWADAQQTAMELRRALVDESTPRVLFKRAALLAKKVLVANGTTKEDDQDALRDYCALYSRSHPAELFVKARVYASHSRSLAETVLNAWSDIVDENGGRM
;
A
#
# COMPACT_ATOMS: atom_id res chain seq x y z
N MET A 1 27.61 -10.25 23.96
CA MET A 1 26.94 -9.50 22.88
C MET A 1 27.71 -9.76 21.59
N SER A 2 27.02 -10.28 20.57
CA SER A 2 27.61 -10.55 19.26
C SER A 2 28.12 -9.24 18.64
N ARG A 3 29.37 -9.26 18.17
CA ARG A 3 30.01 -8.09 17.53
C ARG A 3 29.86 -8.10 16.02
N PHE A 4 29.48 -9.24 15.46
CA PHE A 4 29.42 -9.46 14.02
C PHE A 4 28.00 -9.84 13.60
N VAL A 5 27.53 -9.29 12.50
CA VAL A 5 26.29 -9.69 11.82
C VAL A 5 26.68 -10.38 10.53
N ALA A 6 26.59 -11.70 10.49
CA ALA A 6 26.96 -12.48 9.33
C ALA A 6 25.74 -12.77 8.46
N LEU A 7 25.74 -12.23 7.24
CA LEU A 7 24.70 -12.54 6.25
C LEU A 7 25.14 -13.75 5.42
N ASN A 8 24.43 -14.85 5.58
CA ASN A 8 24.70 -16.15 4.98
C ASN A 8 23.68 -16.45 3.88
N GLY A 9 24.04 -17.34 2.96
CA GLY A 9 23.17 -17.74 1.84
C GLY A 9 23.90 -17.87 0.51
N VAL A 10 23.22 -18.50 -0.46
CA VAL A 10 23.71 -18.65 -1.84
C VAL A 10 23.86 -17.30 -2.55
N ASP A 11 24.57 -17.28 -3.68
CA ASP A 11 24.70 -16.05 -4.48
C ASP A 11 23.38 -15.70 -5.18
N GLY A 12 23.10 -14.40 -5.27
CA GLY A 12 21.80 -13.90 -5.78
C GLY A 12 20.65 -13.90 -4.77
N VAL A 13 20.87 -14.36 -3.52
CA VAL A 13 19.81 -14.36 -2.48
C VAL A 13 19.50 -12.97 -1.91
N GLY A 14 20.39 -11.99 -2.13
CA GLY A 14 20.19 -10.59 -1.73
C GLY A 14 21.04 -10.10 -0.55
N LYS A 15 22.01 -10.89 -0.06
CA LYS A 15 22.90 -10.55 1.08
C LYS A 15 23.46 -9.13 0.97
N THR A 16 24.14 -8.84 -0.15
CA THR A 16 24.79 -7.55 -0.37
C THR A 16 23.80 -6.38 -0.39
N THR A 17 22.61 -6.59 -0.97
CA THR A 17 21.54 -5.59 -0.97
C THR A 17 21.08 -5.28 0.46
N GLN A 18 20.84 -6.30 1.28
CA GLN A 18 20.39 -6.11 2.67
C GLN A 18 21.47 -5.43 3.52
N ALA A 19 22.73 -5.85 3.38
CA ALA A 19 23.87 -5.19 4.02
C ALA A 19 23.94 -3.71 3.66
N ARG A 20 23.92 -3.36 2.37
CA ARG A 20 23.99 -1.96 1.92
C ARG A 20 22.83 -1.11 2.44
N LEU A 21 21.60 -1.60 2.36
CA LEU A 21 20.43 -0.88 2.90
C LEU A 21 20.53 -0.67 4.41
N MET A 22 21.13 -1.62 5.13
CA MET A 22 21.31 -1.54 6.57
C MET A 22 22.40 -0.52 6.92
N LEU A 23 23.57 -0.62 6.27
CA LEU A 23 24.71 0.28 6.46
C LEU A 23 24.36 1.73 6.12
N ARG A 24 23.69 1.97 4.98
CA ARG A 24 23.21 3.31 4.57
C ARG A 24 22.27 3.93 5.59
N ARG A 25 21.42 3.13 6.23
CA ARG A 25 20.48 3.63 7.24
C ARG A 25 21.17 3.89 8.58
N ALA A 26 21.92 2.91 9.07
CA ALA A 26 22.58 2.94 10.37
C ALA A 26 23.69 3.99 10.47
N GLY A 27 24.29 4.38 9.34
CA GLY A 27 25.38 5.35 9.31
C GLY A 27 26.54 4.89 10.19
N PRO A 28 27.02 5.71 11.16
CA PRO A 28 28.18 5.37 11.98
C PRO A 28 27.92 4.28 13.02
N VAL A 29 26.69 3.77 13.15
CA VAL A 29 26.30 2.77 14.16
C VAL A 29 26.59 1.34 13.71
N LEU A 30 26.92 1.12 12.43
CA LEU A 30 27.37 -0.16 11.90
C LEU A 30 28.59 0.04 11.00
N ALA A 31 29.50 -0.92 11.01
CA ALA A 31 30.65 -0.95 10.11
C ALA A 31 30.50 -2.08 9.08
N ASP A 32 31.03 -1.87 7.88
CA ASP A 32 31.22 -2.93 6.88
C ASP A 32 32.61 -3.55 7.06
N ALA A 33 32.68 -4.88 7.13
CA ALA A 33 33.96 -5.58 7.13
C ALA A 33 34.60 -5.65 5.75
N GLY A 34 33.89 -5.33 4.67
CA GLY A 34 34.41 -5.47 3.32
C GLY A 34 34.51 -6.94 2.87
N ARG A 35 35.12 -7.13 1.69
CA ARG A 35 35.18 -8.43 1.01
C ARG A 35 36.32 -9.28 1.55
N LEU A 36 36.18 -10.61 1.49
CA LEU A 36 37.21 -11.55 1.96
C LEU A 36 38.54 -11.42 1.19
N ASP A 37 38.48 -11.06 -0.09
CA ASP A 37 39.67 -10.93 -0.96
C ASP A 37 40.58 -9.75 -0.58
N GLU A 38 40.11 -8.81 0.24
CA GLU A 38 40.88 -7.69 0.76
C GLU A 38 41.83 -8.09 1.93
N TYR A 39 41.60 -9.25 2.55
CA TYR A 39 42.27 -9.67 3.79
C TYR A 39 43.35 -10.74 3.61
N ASP A 40 43.51 -11.28 2.40
CA ASP A 40 44.56 -12.25 2.10
C ASP A 40 45.15 -12.01 0.70
N ALA A 41 46.43 -11.68 0.65
CA ALA A 41 47.15 -11.36 -0.58
C ALA A 41 47.22 -12.54 -1.58
N ARG A 42 46.93 -13.77 -1.14
CA ARG A 42 46.83 -14.94 -2.03
C ARG A 42 45.70 -14.78 -3.04
N TRP A 43 44.58 -14.13 -2.70
CA TRP A 43 43.46 -13.91 -3.63
C TRP A 43 43.87 -13.16 -4.88
N GLY A 44 44.71 -12.12 -4.74
CA GLY A 44 45.20 -11.33 -5.88
C GLY A 44 46.03 -12.11 -6.89
N LYS A 45 46.57 -13.28 -6.51
CA LYS A 45 47.34 -14.18 -7.38
C LYS A 45 46.48 -15.16 -8.17
N LEU A 46 45.18 -15.26 -7.86
CA LEU A 46 44.26 -16.26 -8.43
C LEU A 46 43.45 -15.75 -9.62
N ALA A 47 43.30 -14.43 -9.79
CA ALA A 47 42.61 -13.86 -10.95
C ALA A 47 43.52 -13.88 -12.19
N PRO A 48 43.03 -14.24 -13.40
CA PRO A 48 41.63 -14.50 -13.81
C PRO A 48 41.16 -15.97 -13.70
N ASP A 49 42.00 -16.92 -13.30
CA ASP A 49 41.71 -18.36 -13.31
C ASP A 49 40.96 -18.87 -12.06
N LEU A 50 40.28 -18.01 -11.30
CA LEU A 50 39.72 -18.33 -9.98
C LEU A 50 38.77 -19.53 -9.99
N SER A 51 37.86 -19.61 -10.97
CA SER A 51 36.90 -20.73 -11.08
C SER A 51 37.62 -22.07 -11.30
N ARG A 52 38.61 -22.07 -12.19
CA ARG A 52 39.43 -23.25 -12.47
C ARG A 52 40.28 -23.63 -11.27
N TRP A 53 40.86 -22.65 -10.59
CA TRP A 53 41.60 -22.87 -9.35
C TRP A 53 40.72 -23.49 -8.26
N TRP A 54 39.51 -22.96 -8.07
CA TRP A 54 38.58 -23.39 -7.05
C TRP A 54 38.11 -24.84 -7.26
N PHE A 55 37.67 -25.19 -8.47
CA PHE A 55 37.05 -26.48 -8.75
C PHE A 55 38.00 -27.55 -9.29
N GLU A 56 39.15 -27.18 -9.85
CA GLU A 56 40.01 -28.14 -10.57
C GLU A 56 41.42 -28.20 -10.00
N THR A 57 42.15 -27.07 -9.91
CA THR A 57 43.61 -27.10 -9.79
C THR A 57 44.18 -26.91 -8.39
N SER A 58 43.44 -26.31 -7.44
CA SER A 58 43.87 -26.21 -6.03
C SER A 58 43.85 -27.57 -5.33
N SER A 59 44.62 -27.79 -4.27
CA SER A 59 44.33 -28.88 -3.34
C SER A 59 43.22 -28.47 -2.36
N LEU A 60 42.50 -29.45 -1.80
CA LEU A 60 41.45 -29.17 -0.81
C LEU A 60 42.01 -28.50 0.46
N GLY A 61 43.24 -28.85 0.87
CA GLY A 61 43.92 -28.22 2.01
C GLY A 61 44.33 -26.78 1.73
N GLU A 62 44.81 -26.46 0.53
CA GLU A 62 45.10 -25.07 0.13
C GLU A 62 43.84 -24.22 0.12
N LEU A 63 42.72 -24.75 -0.40
CA LEU A 63 41.44 -24.07 -0.40
C LEU A 63 40.93 -23.83 1.04
N ALA A 64 40.93 -24.87 1.88
CA ALA A 64 40.50 -24.76 3.27
C ALA A 64 41.33 -23.73 4.05
N GLY A 65 42.66 -23.77 3.91
CA GLY A 65 43.55 -22.83 4.56
C GLY A 65 43.37 -21.39 4.08
N LEU A 66 43.27 -21.17 2.76
CA LEU A 66 43.00 -19.84 2.22
C LEU A 66 41.71 -19.26 2.78
N LEU A 67 40.63 -20.04 2.77
CA LEU A 67 39.34 -19.57 3.27
C LEU A 67 39.39 -19.31 4.79
N ALA A 68 39.90 -20.25 5.59
CA ALA A 68 39.97 -20.08 7.05
C ALA A 68 40.82 -18.87 7.46
N ASP A 69 42.02 -18.72 6.88
CA ASP A 69 42.91 -17.60 7.17
C ASP A 69 42.28 -16.26 6.77
N SER A 70 41.59 -16.21 5.61
CA SER A 70 40.91 -14.99 5.15
C SER A 70 39.77 -14.56 6.08
N TYR A 71 38.97 -15.53 6.54
CA TYR A 71 37.90 -15.25 7.52
C TYR A 71 38.49 -14.73 8.83
N ILE A 72 39.51 -15.41 9.36
CA ILE A 72 40.16 -15.02 10.62
C ILE A 72 40.77 -13.63 10.49
N ALA A 73 41.50 -13.34 9.41
CA ALA A 73 42.12 -12.05 9.16
C ALA A 73 41.07 -10.92 9.09
N ARG A 74 39.94 -11.13 8.40
CA ARG A 74 38.83 -10.15 8.34
C ARG A 74 38.23 -9.87 9.71
N HIS A 75 38.01 -10.90 10.51
CA HIS A 75 37.52 -10.73 11.88
C HIS A 75 38.53 -10.00 12.77
N ASP A 76 39.82 -10.31 12.64
CA ASP A 76 40.88 -9.70 13.45
C ASP A 76 41.12 -8.24 13.12
N ALA A 77 41.00 -7.87 11.85
CA ALA A 77 40.96 -6.46 11.44
C ALA A 77 39.76 -5.71 12.04
N SER A 78 38.63 -6.41 12.17
CA SER A 78 37.34 -5.83 12.58
C SER A 78 37.08 -5.87 14.09
N VAL A 79 37.85 -6.65 14.87
CA VAL A 79 37.58 -6.93 16.29
C VAL A 79 37.63 -5.67 17.18
N ARG A 80 38.36 -4.65 16.72
CA ARG A 80 38.52 -3.36 17.41
C ARG A 80 37.44 -2.35 17.07
N SER A 81 36.51 -2.69 16.18
CA SER A 81 35.38 -1.81 15.86
C SER A 81 34.59 -1.50 17.14
N PRO A 82 34.30 -0.21 17.42
CA PRO A 82 33.46 0.18 18.56
C PRO A 82 31.98 -0.14 18.33
N VAL A 83 31.61 -0.49 17.10
CA VAL A 83 30.24 -0.77 16.66
C VAL A 83 30.13 -2.17 16.04
N PRO A 84 28.93 -2.77 15.98
CA PRO A 84 28.74 -4.05 15.32
C PRO A 84 29.16 -3.98 13.84
N VAL A 85 29.73 -5.08 13.36
CA VAL A 85 30.32 -5.19 12.02
C VAL A 85 29.52 -6.17 11.18
N VAL A 86 29.11 -5.75 9.98
CA VAL A 86 28.42 -6.60 9.00
C VAL A 86 29.46 -7.34 8.18
N VAL A 87 29.30 -8.66 8.04
CA VAL A 87 30.17 -9.51 7.21
C VAL A 87 29.34 -10.23 6.15
N ASP A 88 29.82 -10.24 4.91
CA ASP A 88 29.29 -11.12 3.87
C ASP A 88 29.84 -12.54 4.11
N ARG A 89 28.95 -13.46 4.49
CA ARG A 89 29.20 -14.86 4.90
C ARG A 89 29.95 -14.98 6.24
N GLY A 90 29.42 -15.78 7.16
CA GLY A 90 30.03 -16.13 8.46
C GLY A 90 30.62 -17.53 8.47
N VAL A 91 31.04 -18.00 9.65
CA VAL A 91 31.66 -19.33 9.83
C VAL A 91 30.81 -20.48 9.26
N PRO A 92 29.47 -20.54 9.43
CA PRO A 92 28.67 -21.61 8.82
C PRO A 92 28.79 -21.67 7.29
N MET A 93 28.87 -20.52 6.62
CA MET A 93 29.03 -20.47 5.16
C MET A 93 30.45 -20.80 4.69
N LEU A 94 31.48 -20.55 5.50
CA LEU A 94 32.82 -21.04 5.22
C LEU A 94 32.80 -22.57 5.09
N GLU A 95 32.24 -23.24 6.10
CA GLU A 95 32.10 -24.69 6.14
C GLU A 95 31.24 -25.21 4.98
N ALA A 96 30.08 -24.61 4.74
CA ALA A 96 29.16 -25.01 3.68
C ALA A 96 29.78 -24.87 2.28
N SER A 97 30.51 -23.78 2.02
CA SER A 97 31.16 -23.54 0.73
C SER A 97 32.31 -24.53 0.48
N LEU A 98 33.09 -24.85 1.52
CA LEU A 98 34.15 -25.85 1.43
C LEU A 98 33.57 -27.25 1.19
N ALA A 99 32.56 -27.64 1.97
CA ALA A 99 31.87 -28.93 1.85
C ALA A 99 31.23 -29.11 0.47
N ALA A 100 30.51 -28.10 -0.04
CA ALA A 100 29.92 -28.16 -1.38
C ALA A 100 31.00 -28.30 -2.48
N THR A 101 32.15 -27.65 -2.28
CA THR A 101 33.30 -27.80 -3.21
C THR A 101 33.89 -29.22 -3.15
N ILE A 102 34.06 -29.78 -1.95
CA ILE A 102 34.54 -31.16 -1.75
C ILE A 102 33.58 -32.15 -2.42
N ALA A 103 32.27 -31.99 -2.23
CA ALA A 103 31.25 -32.85 -2.82
C ALA A 103 31.37 -32.90 -4.35
N VAL A 104 31.48 -31.73 -5.00
CA VAL A 104 31.67 -31.63 -6.45
C VAL A 104 32.98 -32.28 -6.91
N ARG A 105 34.09 -32.00 -6.22
CA ARG A 105 35.43 -32.46 -6.64
C ARG A 105 35.65 -33.96 -6.41
N THR A 106 35.08 -34.50 -5.35
CA THR A 106 35.22 -35.91 -4.97
C THR A 106 34.06 -36.79 -5.42
N LYS A 107 32.99 -36.19 -5.98
CA LYS A 107 31.73 -36.87 -6.33
C LYS A 107 31.13 -37.62 -5.13
N SER A 108 31.20 -37.01 -3.96
CA SER A 108 30.66 -37.57 -2.71
C SER A 108 29.31 -36.95 -2.37
N GLU A 109 28.56 -37.65 -1.53
CA GLU A 109 27.33 -37.13 -0.94
C GLU A 109 27.62 -35.95 0.00
N SER A 110 26.66 -35.03 0.11
CA SER A 110 26.79 -33.78 0.89
C SER A 110 27.22 -34.01 2.34
N ASP A 111 26.73 -35.09 2.98
CA ASP A 111 27.04 -35.41 4.36
C ASP A 111 28.51 -35.83 4.55
N VAL A 112 29.02 -36.67 3.65
CA VAL A 112 30.42 -37.13 3.67
C VAL A 112 31.36 -35.95 3.39
N ALA A 113 30.97 -35.07 2.46
CA ALA A 113 31.73 -33.88 2.14
C ALA A 113 31.76 -32.86 3.30
N LEU A 114 30.68 -32.77 4.08
CA LEU A 114 30.60 -31.91 5.26
C LEU A 114 31.54 -32.40 6.37
N ASP A 115 31.54 -33.70 6.66
CA ASP A 115 32.47 -34.28 7.64
C ASP A 115 33.94 -34.08 7.22
N HIS A 116 34.24 -34.28 5.93
CA HIS A 116 35.58 -34.02 5.40
C HIS A 116 35.97 -32.53 5.45
N ALA A 117 35.03 -31.61 5.22
CA ALA A 117 35.28 -30.18 5.39
C ALA A 117 35.66 -29.84 6.85
N ARG A 118 34.96 -30.44 7.83
CA ARG A 118 35.24 -30.28 9.26
C ARG A 118 36.62 -30.83 9.64
N GLU A 119 37.02 -31.95 9.06
CA GLU A 119 38.38 -32.51 9.23
C GLU A 119 39.46 -31.57 8.68
N LEU A 120 39.26 -31.02 7.49
CA LEU A 120 40.20 -30.07 6.87
C LEU A 120 40.28 -28.74 7.62
N LEU A 121 39.18 -28.28 8.22
CA LEU A 121 39.14 -27.06 9.03
C LEU A 121 39.60 -27.29 10.48
N ASN A 122 39.85 -28.53 10.89
CA ASN A 122 40.27 -28.88 12.24
C ASN A 122 41.50 -28.09 12.75
N PRO A 123 42.52 -27.77 11.94
CA PRO A 123 43.65 -26.94 12.39
C PRO A 123 43.26 -25.54 12.88
N TRP A 124 42.11 -25.01 12.45
CA TRP A 124 41.58 -23.69 12.84
C TRP A 124 40.36 -23.79 13.77
N ARG A 125 39.96 -24.99 14.22
CA ARG A 125 38.70 -25.26 14.94
C ARG A 125 38.47 -24.28 16.10
N ASP A 126 39.42 -24.19 17.02
CA ASP A 126 39.28 -23.36 18.22
C ASP A 126 39.08 -21.89 17.86
N ARG A 127 39.76 -21.43 16.79
CA ARG A 127 39.65 -20.05 16.33
C ARG A 127 38.31 -19.79 15.67
N LEU A 128 37.87 -20.66 14.78
CA LEU A 128 36.58 -20.55 14.09
C LEU A 128 35.41 -20.64 15.07
N GLN A 129 35.50 -21.50 16.09
CA GLN A 129 34.49 -21.61 17.16
C GLN A 129 34.36 -20.28 17.94
N GLN A 130 35.48 -19.68 18.34
CA GLN A 130 35.47 -18.38 19.02
C GLN A 130 34.88 -17.26 18.15
N LEU A 131 35.07 -17.32 16.84
CA LEU A 131 34.48 -16.36 15.91
C LEU A 131 32.97 -16.57 15.80
N TRP A 132 32.54 -17.81 15.59
CA TRP A 132 31.13 -18.17 15.48
C TRP A 132 30.32 -17.78 16.72
N GLU A 133 30.85 -17.99 17.93
CA GLU A 133 30.22 -17.57 19.19
C GLU A 133 30.02 -16.04 19.31
N ARG A 134 30.75 -15.25 18.50
CA ARG A 134 30.66 -13.79 18.46
C ARG A 134 29.83 -13.29 17.27
N GLU A 135 29.39 -14.17 16.40
CA GLU A 135 28.53 -13.88 15.26
C GLU A 135 27.05 -13.94 15.66
N HIS A 136 26.27 -13.04 15.06
CA HIS A 136 24.86 -13.20 14.86
C HIS A 136 24.68 -13.69 13.42
N SER A 137 24.58 -15.00 13.24
CA SER A 137 24.55 -15.65 11.93
C SER A 137 23.13 -15.66 11.39
N VAL A 138 22.86 -14.85 10.36
CA VAL A 138 21.58 -14.78 9.67
C VAL A 138 21.68 -15.55 8.36
N LEU A 139 20.81 -16.53 8.14
CA LEU A 139 20.68 -17.23 6.86
C LEU A 139 19.57 -16.59 6.03
N LEU A 140 19.92 -16.10 4.83
CA LEU A 140 18.96 -15.80 3.79
C LEU A 140 18.84 -17.03 2.88
N THR A 141 17.63 -17.55 2.71
CA THR A 141 17.35 -18.68 1.80
C THR A 141 16.23 -18.34 0.81
N HIS A 142 16.20 -19.03 -0.33
CA HIS A 142 15.10 -18.95 -1.28
C HIS A 142 13.96 -19.91 -0.95
N SER A 143 14.24 -21.03 -0.30
CA SER A 143 13.24 -22.00 0.14
C SER A 143 13.84 -22.81 1.26
N ASP A 144 12.99 -23.38 2.12
CA ASP A 144 13.42 -24.37 3.09
C ASP A 144 13.73 -25.71 2.43
N GLU A 145 13.23 -25.93 1.20
CA GLU A 145 13.49 -27.13 0.43
C GLU A 145 14.69 -26.94 -0.53
N PRO A 146 15.75 -27.77 -0.41
CA PRO A 146 16.98 -27.59 -1.19
C PRO A 146 16.77 -27.52 -2.70
N LYS A 147 15.86 -28.33 -3.26
CA LYS A 147 15.61 -28.37 -4.71
C LYS A 147 15.04 -27.05 -5.22
N ASP A 148 14.14 -26.44 -4.47
CA ASP A 148 13.52 -25.17 -4.81
C ASP A 148 14.52 -24.02 -4.63
N CYS A 149 15.35 -24.09 -3.57
CA CYS A 149 16.49 -23.18 -3.37
C CYS A 149 17.40 -23.13 -4.60
N VAL A 150 17.77 -24.30 -5.14
CA VAL A 150 18.61 -24.43 -6.33
C VAL A 150 17.92 -23.87 -7.57
N ALA A 151 16.66 -24.24 -7.81
CA ALA A 151 15.92 -23.80 -8.98
C ALA A 151 15.81 -22.27 -9.04
N VAL A 152 15.49 -21.63 -7.91
CA VAL A 152 15.42 -20.17 -7.82
C VAL A 152 16.80 -19.52 -7.97
N ALA A 153 17.85 -20.09 -7.34
CA ALA A 153 19.20 -19.56 -7.43
C ALA A 153 19.75 -19.59 -8.86
N ILE A 154 19.57 -20.71 -9.58
CA ILE A 154 19.96 -20.86 -10.99
C ILE A 154 19.18 -19.89 -11.87
N GLY A 155 17.86 -19.79 -11.69
CA GLY A 155 17.01 -18.90 -12.50
C GLY A 155 17.35 -17.40 -12.35
N ARG A 156 18.14 -17.02 -11.34
CA ARG A 156 18.63 -15.64 -11.13
C ARG A 156 20.00 -15.38 -11.75
N GLN A 157 20.69 -16.39 -12.26
CA GLN A 157 21.98 -16.23 -12.94
C GLN A 157 21.75 -15.99 -14.44
N GLU A 158 22.57 -15.13 -15.05
CA GLU A 158 22.52 -14.91 -16.50
C GLU A 158 23.00 -16.14 -17.27
N SER A 159 23.97 -16.87 -16.71
CA SER A 159 24.46 -18.15 -17.22
C SER A 159 25.07 -18.96 -16.09
N THR A 160 25.04 -20.28 -16.22
CA THR A 160 25.60 -21.24 -15.27
C THR A 160 26.43 -22.31 -15.99
N THR A 161 27.35 -22.93 -15.27
CA THR A 161 28.05 -24.15 -15.72
C THR A 161 27.49 -25.35 -14.97
N VAL A 162 27.57 -26.55 -15.57
CA VAL A 162 27.15 -27.80 -14.92
C VAL A 162 27.85 -28.00 -13.57
N THR A 163 29.13 -27.62 -13.48
CA THR A 163 29.90 -27.68 -12.22
C THR A 163 29.30 -26.75 -11.16
N TYR A 164 28.95 -25.53 -11.54
CA TYR A 164 28.35 -24.56 -10.62
C TYR A 164 26.94 -24.96 -10.16
N GLU A 165 26.13 -25.54 -11.06
CA GLU A 165 24.80 -26.07 -10.68
C GLU A 165 24.89 -27.21 -9.67
N ARG A 166 25.84 -28.13 -9.86
CA ARG A 166 26.12 -29.19 -8.87
C ARG A 166 26.62 -28.62 -7.55
N TYR A 167 27.49 -27.62 -7.60
CA TYR A 167 27.95 -26.90 -6.42
C TYR A 167 26.77 -26.27 -5.65
N LEU A 168 25.88 -25.57 -6.35
CA LEU A 168 24.67 -25.00 -5.73
C LEU A 168 23.76 -26.06 -5.12
N ALA A 169 23.61 -27.21 -5.78
CA ALA A 169 22.83 -28.33 -5.24
C ALA A 169 23.35 -28.84 -3.91
N HIS A 170 24.66 -29.11 -3.83
CA HIS A 170 25.28 -29.49 -2.56
C HIS A 170 25.23 -28.35 -1.53
N LEU A 171 25.47 -27.10 -1.95
CA LEU A 171 25.44 -25.95 -1.06
C LEU A 171 24.07 -25.76 -0.40
N CYS A 172 22.96 -25.76 -1.16
CA CYS A 172 21.62 -25.67 -0.58
C CYS A 172 21.32 -26.85 0.36
N GLN A 173 21.71 -28.08 0.01
CA GLN A 173 21.53 -29.25 0.90
C GLN A 173 22.28 -29.10 2.22
N ILE A 174 23.55 -28.70 2.17
CA ILE A 174 24.38 -28.50 3.35
C ILE A 174 23.81 -27.36 4.21
N MET A 175 23.38 -26.26 3.60
CA MET A 175 22.76 -25.15 4.34
C MET A 175 21.46 -25.56 5.05
N CYS A 176 20.61 -26.37 4.41
CA CYS A 176 19.41 -26.91 5.06
C CYS A 176 19.77 -27.80 6.26
N ARG A 177 20.79 -28.66 6.13
CA ARG A 177 21.30 -29.44 7.26
C ARG A 177 21.87 -28.56 8.38
N GLN A 178 22.64 -27.54 8.06
CA GLN A 178 23.16 -26.58 9.05
C GLN A 178 22.02 -25.81 9.76
N GLN A 179 20.91 -25.56 9.07
CA GLN A 179 19.69 -25.00 9.66
C GLN A 179 19.05 -26.00 10.65
N GLU A 180 18.95 -27.29 10.31
CA GLU A 180 18.50 -28.35 11.24
C GLU A 180 19.42 -28.48 12.47
N GLU A 181 20.73 -28.28 12.28
CA GLU A 181 21.74 -28.24 13.34
C GLU A 181 21.71 -26.93 14.15
N ASN A 182 20.76 -26.02 13.88
CA ASN A 182 20.60 -24.70 14.53
C ASN A 182 21.86 -23.81 14.46
N MET A 183 22.62 -23.88 13.35
CA MET A 183 23.84 -23.08 13.20
C MET A 183 23.58 -21.59 12.95
N PHE A 184 22.34 -21.21 12.67
CA PHE A 184 21.94 -19.84 12.38
C PHE A 184 21.06 -19.28 13.50
N THR A 185 21.36 -18.07 13.95
CA THR A 185 20.55 -17.36 14.96
C THR A 185 19.21 -16.89 14.38
N GLN A 186 19.16 -16.63 13.08
CA GLN A 186 17.97 -16.23 12.36
C GLN A 186 17.98 -16.84 10.95
N VAL A 187 16.82 -17.33 10.49
CA VAL A 187 16.61 -17.78 9.11
C VAL A 187 15.51 -16.94 8.49
N ILE A 188 15.77 -16.38 7.31
CA ILE A 188 14.82 -15.57 6.54
C ILE A 188 14.65 -16.21 5.17
N ASN A 189 13.48 -16.79 4.95
CA ASN A 189 13.05 -17.20 3.62
C ASN A 189 12.67 -15.94 2.80
N THR A 190 13.29 -15.78 1.64
CA THR A 190 13.18 -14.61 0.75
C THR A 190 12.17 -14.81 -0.38
N GLU A 191 11.61 -16.00 -0.57
CA GLU A 191 10.64 -16.27 -1.62
C GLU A 191 9.34 -15.50 -1.40
N GLY A 192 8.83 -14.90 -2.48
CA GLY A 192 7.63 -14.08 -2.47
C GLY A 192 7.77 -12.74 -1.72
N LYS A 193 8.90 -12.47 -1.06
CA LYS A 193 9.14 -11.24 -0.29
C LYS A 193 9.85 -10.18 -1.11
N SER A 194 9.43 -8.94 -0.93
CA SER A 194 10.15 -7.77 -1.43
C SER A 194 11.40 -7.48 -0.61
N VAL A 195 12.34 -6.72 -1.17
CA VAL A 195 13.59 -6.36 -0.46
C VAL A 195 13.29 -5.68 0.87
N VAL A 196 12.30 -4.79 0.91
CA VAL A 196 11.92 -4.07 2.13
C VAL A 196 11.29 -4.98 3.19
N GLN A 197 10.58 -6.05 2.79
CA GLN A 197 10.05 -7.04 3.74
C GLN A 197 11.17 -7.85 4.39
N VAL A 198 12.11 -8.34 3.59
CA VAL A 198 13.31 -9.05 4.08
C VAL A 198 14.11 -8.15 5.03
N GLN A 199 14.21 -6.85 4.71
CA GLN A 199 14.93 -5.90 5.56
C GLN A 199 14.25 -5.64 6.91
N GLY A 200 12.91 -5.64 6.94
CA GLY A 200 12.14 -5.56 8.19
C GLY A 200 12.42 -6.75 9.10
N GLU A 201 12.32 -7.97 8.56
CA GLU A 201 12.61 -9.20 9.31
C GLU A 201 14.07 -9.24 9.83
N LEU A 202 15.04 -8.85 8.99
CA LEU A 202 16.44 -8.77 9.40
C LEU A 202 16.63 -7.80 10.59
N ARG A 203 16.07 -6.59 10.50
CA ARG A 203 16.21 -5.58 11.56
C ARG A 203 15.46 -5.95 12.84
N GLU A 204 14.33 -6.64 12.73
CA GLU A 204 13.63 -7.19 13.89
C GLU A 204 14.47 -8.23 14.64
N GLY A 205 15.07 -9.18 13.92
CA GLY A 205 15.98 -10.18 14.50
C GLY A 205 17.20 -9.56 15.18
N LEU A 206 17.82 -8.56 14.54
CA LEU A 206 18.95 -7.83 15.12
C LEU A 206 18.60 -7.10 16.42
N ARG A 207 17.42 -6.46 16.49
CA ARG A 207 16.96 -5.77 17.70
C ARG A 207 16.70 -6.74 18.85
N ALA A 208 16.16 -7.92 18.57
CA ALA A 208 15.98 -8.96 19.57
C ALA A 208 17.31 -9.37 20.23
N GLN A 209 18.44 -9.14 19.57
CA GLN A 209 19.79 -9.40 20.06
C GLN A 209 20.51 -8.16 20.62
N GLY A 210 19.82 -7.02 20.75
CA GLY A 210 20.38 -5.77 21.24
C GLY A 210 21.23 -5.00 20.21
N ILE A 211 21.17 -5.38 18.93
CA ILE A 211 21.80 -4.62 17.84
C ILE A 211 20.77 -3.61 17.32
N HIS A 212 20.90 -2.36 17.77
CA HIS A 212 19.94 -1.31 17.47
C HIS A 212 20.14 -0.70 16.08
N VAL A 213 19.36 -1.20 15.12
CA VAL A 213 19.14 -0.54 13.82
C VAL A 213 17.73 0.04 13.82
N GLU A 214 17.58 1.29 13.39
CA GLU A 214 16.26 1.93 13.31
C GLU A 214 15.29 1.12 12.44
N ASN A 215 14.06 0.97 12.94
CA ASN A 215 13.01 0.31 12.17
C ASN A 215 12.72 1.08 10.90
N PRO A 216 12.61 0.37 9.78
CA PRO A 216 12.17 1.02 8.59
C PRO A 216 10.69 1.36 8.70
N TRP A 217 10.34 2.56 8.26
CA TRP A 217 8.98 3.08 8.31
C TRP A 217 8.04 2.44 7.30
N TYR A 218 8.60 1.78 6.30
CA TYR A 218 7.85 1.07 5.29
C TYR A 218 7.18 -0.23 5.75
N GLU A 219 7.39 -0.68 7.00
CA GLU A 219 6.61 -1.79 7.59
C GLU A 219 5.13 -1.42 7.74
N ARG A 220 4.83 -0.13 7.93
CA ARG A 220 3.44 0.36 8.03
C ARG A 220 2.67 0.21 6.72
N PRO A 221 1.33 0.19 6.76
CA PRO A 221 0.52 0.36 5.56
C PRO A 221 0.93 1.63 4.82
N LEU A 222 1.47 1.46 3.62
CA LEU A 222 1.99 2.52 2.76
C LEU A 222 1.59 2.18 1.33
N HIS A 223 1.05 3.17 0.63
CA HIS A 223 0.75 3.08 -0.79
C HIS A 223 1.66 4.01 -1.59
N ILE A 224 2.51 3.45 -2.44
CA ILE A 224 3.39 4.19 -3.33
C ILE A 224 2.84 4.10 -4.75
N VAL A 225 2.62 5.24 -5.39
CA VAL A 225 2.27 5.31 -6.82
C VAL A 225 3.43 5.92 -7.59
N ALA A 226 4.09 5.14 -8.42
CA ALA A 226 5.16 5.64 -9.27
C ALA A 226 4.68 5.86 -10.70
N LEU A 227 4.77 7.11 -11.16
CA LEU A 227 4.19 7.57 -12.43
C LEU A 227 5.25 7.62 -13.54
N GLY A 228 5.08 6.77 -14.55
CA GLY A 228 5.83 6.70 -15.80
C GLY A 228 5.06 7.24 -17.01
N GLY A 229 5.77 7.48 -18.11
CA GLY A 229 5.20 8.07 -19.34
C GLY A 229 6.10 9.09 -20.04
N LEU A 230 5.91 9.27 -21.34
CA LEU A 230 6.65 10.22 -22.18
C LEU A 230 6.29 11.69 -21.90
N SER A 231 7.01 12.64 -22.49
CA SER A 231 6.79 14.09 -22.28
C SER A 231 5.34 14.48 -22.61
N GLU A 232 4.77 15.41 -21.82
CA GLU A 232 3.40 15.91 -21.96
C GLU A 232 2.27 14.85 -21.90
N SER A 233 2.55 13.65 -21.40
CA SER A 233 1.54 12.60 -21.26
C SER A 233 0.51 12.85 -20.14
N GLY A 234 0.73 13.82 -19.25
CA GLY A 234 -0.14 14.14 -18.13
C GLY A 234 0.22 13.48 -16.79
N LYS A 235 1.41 12.89 -16.66
CA LYS A 235 1.96 12.40 -15.37
C LYS A 235 1.86 13.45 -14.26
N SER A 236 2.31 14.68 -14.54
CA SER A 236 2.29 15.77 -13.57
C SER A 236 0.87 16.12 -13.12
N THR A 237 -0.11 16.04 -14.04
CA THR A 237 -1.53 16.26 -13.73
C THR A 237 -2.09 15.14 -12.87
N ALA A 238 -1.78 13.87 -13.17
CA ALA A 238 -2.17 12.73 -12.36
C ALA A 238 -1.58 12.83 -10.94
N GLY A 239 -0.29 13.18 -10.84
CA GLY A 239 0.41 13.46 -9.60
C GLY A 239 -0.22 14.56 -8.75
N ALA A 240 -0.56 15.68 -9.37
CA ALA A 240 -1.24 16.79 -8.71
C ALA A 240 -2.64 16.38 -8.22
N GLN A 241 -3.36 15.55 -8.98
CA GLN A 241 -4.67 15.02 -8.55
C GLN A 241 -4.53 14.07 -7.35
N LEU A 242 -3.54 13.17 -7.34
CA LEU A 242 -3.24 12.33 -6.18
C LEU A 242 -2.98 13.18 -4.93
N ALA A 243 -2.18 14.24 -5.07
CA ALA A 243 -1.85 15.11 -3.94
C ALA A 243 -3.06 15.92 -3.45
N HIS A 244 -3.71 16.69 -4.34
CA HIS A 244 -4.75 17.63 -3.94
C HIS A 244 -6.07 16.97 -3.57
N ARG A 245 -6.40 15.79 -4.12
CA ARG A 245 -7.70 15.14 -3.90
C ARG A 245 -7.64 13.90 -3.02
N HIS A 246 -6.46 13.30 -2.87
CA HIS A 246 -6.31 12.02 -2.19
C HIS A 246 -5.21 12.02 -1.12
N GLY A 247 -4.63 13.19 -0.80
CA GLY A 247 -3.68 13.35 0.30
C GLY A 247 -2.31 12.70 0.07
N PHE A 248 -1.96 12.35 -1.18
CA PHE A 248 -0.64 11.80 -1.48
C PHE A 248 0.43 12.89 -1.35
N VAL A 249 1.57 12.55 -0.75
CA VAL A 249 2.76 13.42 -0.85
C VAL A 249 3.49 13.14 -2.14
N ARG A 250 3.80 14.21 -2.88
CA ARG A 250 4.34 14.13 -4.23
C ARG A 250 5.84 14.36 -4.24
N PHE A 251 6.58 13.34 -4.66
CA PHE A 251 8.03 13.39 -4.82
C PHE A 251 8.47 13.46 -6.27
N LYS A 252 9.59 14.15 -6.48
CA LYS A 252 10.35 14.02 -7.71
C LYS A 252 11.44 12.97 -7.56
N MET A 253 11.53 12.04 -8.52
CA MET A 253 12.55 10.98 -8.54
C MET A 253 13.96 11.57 -8.43
N GLY A 254 14.23 12.63 -9.20
CA GLY A 254 15.52 13.32 -9.13
C GLY A 254 15.81 13.91 -7.75
N TYR A 255 14.81 14.50 -7.09
CA TYR A 255 14.97 14.98 -5.71
C TYR A 255 15.34 13.83 -4.75
N LEU A 256 14.60 12.71 -4.81
CA LEU A 256 14.88 11.56 -3.94
C LEU A 256 16.29 11.02 -4.16
N MET A 257 16.69 10.88 -5.43
CA MET A 257 18.03 10.42 -5.79
C MET A 257 19.12 11.40 -5.34
N ASP A 258 18.99 12.70 -5.64
CA ASP A 258 20.02 13.71 -5.37
C ASP A 258 20.25 13.90 -3.86
N VAL A 259 19.18 13.91 -3.06
CA VAL A 259 19.27 14.04 -1.60
C VAL A 259 19.96 12.81 -1.00
N ALA A 260 19.57 11.60 -1.41
CA ALA A 260 20.23 10.38 -0.96
C ALA A 260 21.68 10.32 -1.43
N ALA A 261 21.97 10.64 -2.69
CA ALA A 261 23.30 10.60 -3.27
C ALA A 261 24.25 11.55 -2.55
N THR A 262 23.81 12.77 -2.26
CA THR A 262 24.57 13.77 -1.49
C THR A 262 24.95 13.23 -0.11
N ARG A 263 24.01 12.59 0.59
CA ARG A 263 24.24 11.99 1.90
C ARG A 263 25.29 10.87 1.87
N HIS A 264 25.34 10.13 0.76
CA HIS A 264 26.24 8.99 0.58
C HIS A 264 27.50 9.33 -0.24
N GLY A 265 27.76 10.61 -0.51
CA GLY A 265 28.95 11.05 -1.26
C GLY A 265 28.99 10.62 -2.74
N ILE A 266 27.84 10.30 -3.33
CA ILE A 266 27.74 9.87 -4.74
C ILE A 266 27.54 11.11 -5.62
N ALA A 267 28.53 11.42 -6.44
CA ALA A 267 28.52 12.63 -7.27
C ALA A 267 27.55 12.56 -8.46
N ARG A 268 27.33 11.36 -9.03
CA ARG A 268 26.52 11.16 -10.24
C ARG A 268 25.55 9.99 -10.08
N PRO A 269 24.41 10.18 -9.38
CA PRO A 269 23.51 9.08 -9.06
C PRO A 269 22.86 8.41 -10.28
N TYR A 270 22.79 9.09 -11.43
CA TYR A 270 22.25 8.51 -12.65
C TYR A 270 23.23 7.60 -13.40
N ASP A 271 24.53 7.69 -13.11
CA ASP A 271 25.55 6.82 -13.67
C ASP A 271 25.65 5.49 -12.89
N GLU A 272 25.07 5.45 -11.69
CA GLU A 272 25.02 4.25 -10.85
C GLU A 272 24.12 3.17 -11.46
N PRO A 273 24.39 1.88 -11.21
CA PRO A 273 23.50 0.79 -11.60
C PRO A 273 22.09 0.94 -11.02
N ALA A 274 21.07 0.48 -11.76
CA ALA A 274 19.67 0.57 -11.34
C ALA A 274 19.38 0.01 -9.91
N PRO A 275 20.02 -1.08 -9.44
CA PRO A 275 19.88 -1.51 -8.05
C PRO A 275 20.32 -0.44 -7.04
N THR A 276 21.48 0.19 -7.26
CA THR A 276 21.97 1.28 -6.39
C THR A 276 21.03 2.48 -6.43
N GLN A 277 20.51 2.84 -7.61
CA GLN A 277 19.51 3.92 -7.72
C GLN A 277 18.25 3.60 -6.91
N ALA A 278 17.75 2.35 -6.95
CA ALA A 278 16.61 1.92 -6.15
C ALA A 278 16.90 1.94 -4.64
N GLU A 279 18.13 1.60 -4.22
CA GLU A 279 18.57 1.75 -2.82
C GLU A 279 18.48 3.20 -2.35
N LEU A 280 18.99 4.14 -3.15
CA LEU A 280 18.98 5.57 -2.83
C LEU A 280 17.56 6.11 -2.68
N VAL A 281 16.68 5.78 -3.63
CA VAL A 281 15.27 6.16 -3.58
C VAL A 281 14.59 5.55 -2.34
N THR A 282 14.89 4.29 -2.03
CA THR A 282 14.29 3.59 -0.89
C THR A 282 14.75 4.17 0.45
N ASP A 283 16.04 4.49 0.59
CA ASP A 283 16.60 5.15 1.78
C ASP A 283 15.96 6.52 2.01
N GLU A 284 15.82 7.34 0.97
CA GLU A 284 15.21 8.66 1.13
C GLU A 284 13.73 8.60 1.47
N VAL A 285 12.97 7.70 0.83
CA VAL A 285 11.56 7.49 1.17
C VAL A 285 11.41 7.04 2.63
N ASP A 286 12.24 6.09 3.08
CA ASP A 286 12.24 5.61 4.46
C ASP A 286 12.57 6.72 5.47
N ARG A 287 13.57 7.54 5.19
CA ARG A 287 13.94 8.70 6.03
C ARG A 287 12.84 9.74 6.08
N TRP A 288 12.23 10.05 4.95
CA TRP A 288 11.15 11.02 4.90
C TRP A 288 9.93 10.53 5.67
N LEU A 289 9.52 9.27 5.49
CA LEU A 289 8.41 8.67 6.24
C LEU A 289 8.70 8.62 7.74
N SER A 290 9.96 8.43 8.13
CA SER A 290 10.38 8.50 9.52
C SER A 290 10.12 9.85 10.18
N ALA A 291 10.27 10.93 9.42
CA ALA A 291 9.97 12.27 9.91
C ALA A 291 8.46 12.61 9.81
N HIS A 292 7.72 11.95 8.93
CA HIS A 292 6.30 12.24 8.61
C HIS A 292 5.43 11.01 8.88
N HIS A 293 5.43 10.56 10.12
CA HIS A 293 4.85 9.28 10.57
C HIS A 293 3.34 9.10 10.34
N TYR A 294 2.63 10.20 10.08
CA TYR A 294 1.20 10.25 9.77
C TYR A 294 0.91 10.05 8.27
N GLN A 295 1.93 10.01 7.42
CA GLN A 295 1.76 9.85 5.98
C GLN A 295 1.71 8.37 5.59
N HIS A 296 0.70 8.00 4.80
CA HIS A 296 0.46 6.62 4.37
C HIS A 296 0.37 6.45 2.85
N ALA A 297 0.52 7.54 2.10
CA ALA A 297 0.41 7.52 0.64
C ALA A 297 1.39 8.50 -0.01
N ILE A 298 2.18 8.05 -0.97
CA ILE A 298 3.14 8.90 -1.70
C ILE A 298 3.07 8.64 -3.20
N SER A 299 3.36 9.66 -3.99
CA SER A 299 3.53 9.54 -5.43
C SER A 299 4.96 9.90 -5.84
N ILE A 300 5.55 9.15 -6.75
CA ILE A 300 6.93 9.37 -7.25
C ILE A 300 6.90 9.67 -8.73
N GLU A 301 7.47 10.80 -9.13
CA GLU A 301 7.47 11.29 -10.51
C GLU A 301 8.83 11.82 -10.99
N SER A 302 9.27 11.63 -12.22
CA SER A 302 8.78 10.67 -13.21
C SER A 302 9.67 9.43 -13.14
N LEU A 303 9.05 8.25 -13.21
CA LEU A 303 9.78 7.06 -13.62
C LEU A 303 10.25 7.28 -15.05
N HIS A 304 11.57 7.29 -15.23
CA HIS A 304 12.21 7.63 -16.49
C HIS A 304 13.18 6.56 -16.99
N SER A 305 13.36 5.47 -16.21
CA SER A 305 14.20 4.34 -16.54
C SER A 305 13.42 3.03 -16.34
N TYR A 306 13.51 2.13 -17.33
CA TYR A 306 12.88 0.81 -17.27
C TYR A 306 13.50 -0.05 -16.17
N ASP A 307 14.84 -0.09 -16.11
CA ASP A 307 15.55 -0.94 -15.17
C ASP A 307 15.37 -0.46 -13.74
N LEU A 308 15.34 0.87 -13.50
CA LEU A 308 15.02 1.43 -12.19
C LEU A 308 13.59 1.05 -11.75
N ALA A 309 12.61 1.12 -12.66
CA ALA A 309 11.23 0.75 -12.33
C ALA A 309 11.11 -0.73 -11.94
N LEU A 310 11.79 -1.63 -12.66
CA LEU A 310 11.87 -3.05 -12.30
C LEU A 310 12.51 -3.26 -10.91
N GLN A 311 13.58 -2.54 -10.60
CA GLN A 311 14.22 -2.63 -9.30
C GLN A 311 13.30 -2.09 -8.20
N LEU A 312 12.61 -0.98 -8.40
CA LEU A 312 11.64 -0.47 -7.42
C LEU A 312 10.49 -1.45 -7.18
N GLN A 313 10.00 -2.16 -8.20
CA GLN A 313 9.02 -3.24 -8.02
C GLN A 313 9.57 -4.38 -7.16
N LYS A 314 10.83 -4.78 -7.34
CA LYS A 314 11.48 -5.77 -6.46
C LYS A 314 11.64 -5.25 -5.03
N TYR A 315 11.96 -3.97 -4.87
CA TYR A 315 12.22 -3.37 -3.56
C TYR A 315 10.95 -3.26 -2.74
N TRP A 316 9.90 -2.69 -3.32
CA TRP A 316 8.68 -2.33 -2.62
C TRP A 316 7.57 -3.38 -2.73
N GLY A 317 7.64 -4.25 -3.73
CA GLY A 317 6.67 -5.31 -3.97
C GLY A 317 5.23 -4.77 -4.02
N PRO A 318 4.27 -5.40 -3.33
CA PRO A 318 2.86 -5.00 -3.35
C PRO A 318 2.56 -3.57 -2.87
N LYS A 319 3.49 -2.90 -2.18
CA LYS A 319 3.31 -1.51 -1.72
C LYS A 319 3.44 -0.50 -2.86
N LEU A 320 4.02 -0.89 -3.99
CA LEU A 320 4.25 -0.03 -5.16
C LEU A 320 3.30 -0.37 -6.29
N SER A 321 2.52 0.61 -6.73
CA SER A 321 1.80 0.59 -8.01
C SER A 321 2.56 1.40 -9.05
N THR A 322 3.05 0.72 -10.10
CA THR A 322 3.67 1.34 -11.27
C THR A 322 2.60 1.71 -12.28
N VAL A 323 2.50 3.00 -12.61
CA VAL A 323 1.44 3.50 -13.48
C VAL A 323 2.04 4.22 -14.68
N TYR A 324 1.65 3.78 -15.88
CA TYR A 324 2.06 4.42 -17.13
C TYR A 324 0.93 5.30 -17.68
N VAL A 325 1.16 6.62 -17.72
CA VAL A 325 0.22 7.58 -18.31
C VAL A 325 0.59 7.79 -19.77
N ASP A 326 -0.32 7.41 -20.66
CA ASP A 326 -0.13 7.37 -22.10
C ASP A 326 -0.99 8.44 -22.80
N ALA A 327 -0.44 9.11 -23.80
CA ALA A 327 -1.19 10.02 -24.66
C ALA A 327 -0.60 9.98 -26.08
N THR A 328 -1.45 10.19 -27.09
CA THR A 328 -1.03 10.25 -28.48
C THR A 328 0.01 11.34 -28.67
N GLU A 329 0.93 11.11 -29.61
CA GLU A 329 1.97 12.06 -29.92
C GLU A 329 1.42 13.43 -30.34
N GLU A 330 0.39 13.45 -31.17
CA GLU A 330 -0.33 14.65 -31.59
C GLU A 330 -0.82 15.48 -30.38
N LEU A 331 -1.50 14.83 -29.43
CA LEU A 331 -2.00 15.50 -28.25
C LEU A 331 -0.87 16.00 -27.34
N ARG A 332 0.24 15.26 -27.26
CA ARG A 332 1.42 15.65 -26.46
C ARG A 332 2.12 16.86 -27.07
N ARG A 333 2.21 16.94 -28.41
CA ARG A 333 2.69 18.15 -29.11
C ARG A 333 1.77 19.35 -28.84
N HIS A 334 0.45 19.15 -28.92
CA HIS A 334 -0.51 20.22 -28.65
C HIS A 334 -0.47 20.75 -27.20
N ARG A 335 -0.14 19.88 -26.23
CA ARG A 335 0.03 20.27 -24.82
C ARG A 335 1.38 20.91 -24.51
N SER A 336 2.34 20.85 -25.43
CA SER A 336 3.65 21.44 -25.21
C SER A 336 3.55 22.95 -25.09
N LEU A 337 4.21 23.52 -24.08
CA LEU A 337 4.36 24.97 -23.95
C LEU A 337 5.52 25.52 -24.80
N SER A 338 6.33 24.64 -25.40
CA SER A 338 7.42 25.04 -26.28
C SER A 338 6.89 25.55 -27.61
N THR A 339 7.48 26.63 -28.11
CA THR A 339 7.22 27.15 -29.45
C THR A 339 7.90 26.31 -30.55
N ASP A 340 8.84 25.44 -30.18
CA ASP A 340 9.47 24.49 -31.09
C ASP A 340 8.58 23.25 -31.30
N PRO A 341 8.10 22.98 -32.53
CA PRO A 341 7.28 21.81 -32.83
C PRO A 341 7.97 20.46 -32.58
N HIS A 342 9.30 20.42 -32.49
CA HIS A 342 10.12 19.20 -32.34
C HIS A 342 10.59 18.99 -30.90
N ASP A 343 10.34 19.92 -29.98
CA ASP A 343 10.80 19.83 -28.58
C ASP A 343 10.30 18.55 -27.87
N VAL A 344 9.05 18.15 -28.10
CA VAL A 344 8.50 16.91 -27.54
C VAL A 344 9.25 15.69 -28.07
N GLU A 345 9.60 15.68 -29.36
CA GLU A 345 10.32 14.57 -29.98
C GLU A 345 11.74 14.43 -29.40
N VAL A 346 12.47 15.55 -29.28
CA VAL A 346 13.83 15.58 -28.71
C VAL A 346 13.83 15.11 -27.25
N ARG A 347 12.91 15.64 -26.43
CA ARG A 347 12.78 15.21 -25.02
C ARG A 347 12.39 13.74 -24.91
N ASP A 348 11.58 13.24 -25.85
CA ASP A 348 11.20 11.83 -25.88
C ASP A 348 12.33 10.91 -26.33
N GLN A 349 13.21 11.33 -27.24
CA GLN A 349 14.38 10.53 -27.63
C GLN A 349 15.26 10.20 -26.42
N VAL A 350 15.53 11.21 -25.57
CA VAL A 350 16.29 11.02 -24.31
C VAL A 350 15.56 10.11 -23.33
N LYS A 351 14.22 10.18 -23.27
CA LYS A 351 13.43 9.30 -22.39
C LYS A 351 13.36 7.86 -22.91
N LYS A 352 13.23 7.69 -24.22
CA LYS A 352 13.20 6.39 -24.89
C LYS A 352 14.55 5.68 -24.79
N SER A 353 15.67 6.40 -24.89
CA SER A 353 17.00 5.80 -24.71
C SER A 353 17.18 5.21 -23.30
N ARG A 354 16.55 5.82 -22.28
CA ARG A 354 16.48 5.30 -20.90
C ARG A 354 15.40 4.22 -20.70
N GLY A 355 14.58 3.95 -21.72
CA GLY A 355 13.49 2.96 -21.68
C GLY A 355 12.21 3.44 -20.99
N ALA A 356 11.98 4.75 -20.87
CA ALA A 356 10.77 5.27 -20.24
C ALA A 356 9.48 4.77 -20.92
N ASP A 357 9.49 4.58 -22.24
CA ASP A 357 8.39 4.01 -23.02
C ASP A 357 8.17 2.51 -22.71
N ARG A 358 9.24 1.77 -22.43
CA ARG A 358 9.18 0.34 -22.08
C ARG A 358 8.51 0.09 -20.73
N ILE A 359 8.43 1.10 -19.85
CA ILE A 359 7.72 1.01 -18.56
C ILE A 359 6.25 0.59 -18.74
N ARG A 360 5.63 0.90 -19.89
CA ARG A 360 4.27 0.46 -20.21
C ARG A 360 4.09 -1.07 -20.18
N HIS A 361 5.17 -1.85 -20.32
CA HIS A 361 5.14 -3.31 -20.33
C HIS A 361 5.16 -3.93 -18.93
N ILE A 362 5.60 -3.19 -17.92
CA ILE A 362 5.71 -3.63 -16.53
C ILE A 362 4.75 -2.89 -15.60
N ALA A 363 4.03 -1.88 -16.11
CA ALA A 363 3.10 -1.09 -15.34
C ALA A 363 1.87 -1.91 -14.92
N ASP A 364 1.53 -1.86 -13.64
CA ASP A 364 0.34 -2.46 -13.06
C ASP A 364 -0.93 -1.83 -13.63
N LEU A 365 -0.86 -0.54 -13.98
CA LEU A 365 -1.96 0.19 -14.62
C LEU A 365 -1.46 1.07 -15.77
N ARG A 366 -2.18 1.02 -16.89
CA ARG A 366 -2.00 1.93 -18.02
C ARG A 366 -3.20 2.86 -18.12
N ILE A 367 -2.96 4.17 -18.03
CA ILE A 367 -4.01 5.17 -18.13
C ILE A 367 -3.89 5.89 -19.48
N GLY A 368 -4.87 5.68 -20.35
CA GLY A 368 -5.02 6.46 -21.57
C GLY A 368 -5.54 7.87 -21.27
N ASN A 369 -4.73 8.88 -21.57
CA ASN A 369 -4.99 10.29 -21.33
C ASN A 369 -5.25 11.08 -22.62
N ASN A 370 -5.91 10.42 -23.58
CA ASN A 370 -6.40 11.01 -24.83
C ASN A 370 -7.79 11.64 -24.68
N ALA A 371 -8.49 11.31 -23.59
CA ALA A 371 -9.83 11.79 -23.30
C ALA A 371 -9.80 13.07 -22.45
N SER A 372 -10.88 13.34 -21.71
CA SER A 372 -11.00 14.50 -20.85
C SER A 372 -10.20 14.38 -19.55
N GLN A 373 -9.95 15.51 -18.89
CA GLN A 373 -9.37 15.55 -17.56
C GLN A 373 -10.22 14.81 -16.52
N ALA A 374 -11.55 14.76 -16.70
CA ALA A 374 -12.44 13.99 -15.85
C ALA A 374 -12.18 12.48 -15.97
N HIS A 375 -11.90 11.99 -17.18
CA HIS A 375 -11.51 10.60 -17.40
C HIS A 375 -10.18 10.26 -16.70
N LEU A 376 -9.17 11.14 -16.80
CA LEU A 376 -7.92 10.97 -16.04
C LEU A 376 -8.18 10.96 -14.53
N GLY A 377 -8.96 11.93 -14.02
CA GLY A 377 -9.31 12.02 -12.61
C GLY A 377 -10.04 10.81 -12.07
N TYR A 378 -10.91 10.19 -12.87
CA TYR A 378 -11.58 8.95 -12.55
C TYR A 378 -10.59 7.80 -12.30
N HIS A 379 -9.65 7.57 -13.23
CA HIS A 379 -8.65 6.50 -13.07
C HIS A 379 -7.68 6.77 -11.92
N VAL A 380 -7.26 8.02 -11.74
CA VAL A 380 -6.41 8.42 -10.59
C VAL A 380 -7.13 8.17 -9.27
N ALA A 381 -8.43 8.49 -9.17
CA ALA A 381 -9.20 8.24 -7.97
C ALA A 381 -9.37 6.75 -7.67
N ARG A 382 -9.59 5.91 -8.70
CA ARG A 382 -9.63 4.45 -8.52
C ARG A 382 -8.29 3.89 -8.04
N LEU A 383 -7.19 4.41 -8.58
CA LEU A 383 -5.86 4.06 -8.14
C LEU A 383 -5.65 4.43 -6.67
N ALA A 384 -5.93 5.67 -6.28
CA ALA A 384 -5.75 6.13 -4.90
C ALA A 384 -6.50 5.26 -3.87
N ASN A 385 -7.65 4.72 -4.25
CA ASN A 385 -8.53 3.93 -3.38
C ASN A 385 -8.42 2.41 -3.58
N SER A 386 -7.52 1.92 -4.45
CA SER A 386 -7.42 0.50 -4.79
C SER A 386 -6.98 -0.37 -3.61
N THR A 387 -6.23 0.22 -2.68
CA THR A 387 -5.69 -0.46 -1.49
C THR A 387 -6.67 -0.49 -0.32
N ARG A 388 -7.87 0.09 -0.48
CA ARG A 388 -8.89 0.06 0.58
C ARG A 388 -9.32 -1.38 0.81
N GLU A 389 -9.35 -1.77 2.08
CA GLU A 389 -9.89 -3.04 2.50
C GLU A 389 -11.34 -3.18 2.00
N LYS A 390 -11.68 -4.38 1.53
CA LYS A 390 -13.03 -4.70 1.05
C LYS A 390 -13.64 -5.71 2.02
N VAL A 391 -14.87 -5.43 2.44
CA VAL A 391 -15.60 -6.26 3.40
C VAL A 391 -16.83 -6.86 2.76
N ARG A 392 -17.22 -8.04 3.24
CA ARG A 392 -18.44 -8.73 2.83
C ARG A 392 -19.61 -8.28 3.72
N PRO A 393 -20.63 -7.60 3.18
CA PRO A 393 -21.72 -7.07 4.00
C PRO A 393 -22.54 -8.15 4.72
N ARG A 394 -22.99 -7.83 5.94
CA ARG A 394 -23.90 -8.67 6.72
C ARG A 394 -25.27 -8.74 6.05
N LEU A 395 -25.80 -9.94 5.85
CA LEU A 395 -27.17 -10.16 5.36
C LEU A 395 -28.18 -9.98 6.51
N THR A 396 -29.34 -9.40 6.21
CA THR A 396 -30.45 -9.23 7.16
C THR A 396 -31.77 -9.27 6.39
N THR A 397 -32.80 -9.89 6.95
CA THR A 397 -34.10 -9.99 6.25
C THR A 397 -34.84 -8.66 6.26
N VAL A 398 -35.88 -8.52 5.44
CA VAL A 398 -36.71 -7.30 5.42
C VAL A 398 -37.52 -7.18 6.71
N GLU A 399 -37.97 -8.30 7.28
CA GLU A 399 -38.74 -8.36 8.53
C GLU A 399 -37.93 -7.82 9.71
N ALA A 400 -36.62 -8.10 9.72
CA ALA A 400 -35.71 -7.62 10.76
C ALA A 400 -35.51 -6.09 10.75
N LEU A 401 -36.00 -5.38 9.72
CA LEU A 401 -36.00 -3.92 9.68
C LEU A 401 -37.07 -3.29 10.59
N GLY A 402 -38.06 -4.07 11.05
CA GLY A 402 -39.14 -3.56 11.90
C GLY A 402 -40.11 -2.62 11.16
N LEU A 403 -40.21 -2.75 9.83
CA LEU A 403 -41.16 -1.99 9.03
C LEU A 403 -42.59 -2.54 9.24
N PRO A 404 -43.64 -1.70 9.07
CA PRO A 404 -45.01 -2.20 9.12
C PRO A 404 -45.27 -3.21 7.99
N ALA A 405 -46.23 -4.12 8.22
CA ALA A 405 -46.43 -5.30 7.38
C ALA A 405 -46.58 -4.98 5.88
N THR A 406 -47.30 -3.91 5.54
CA THR A 406 -47.50 -3.48 4.16
C THR A 406 -46.19 -3.09 3.47
N GLU A 407 -45.31 -2.39 4.17
CA GLU A 407 -44.00 -1.94 3.67
C GLU A 407 -43.03 -3.12 3.59
N THR A 408 -43.02 -3.99 4.59
CA THR A 408 -42.23 -5.22 4.61
C THR A 408 -42.55 -6.09 3.39
N GLN A 409 -43.84 -6.30 3.11
CA GLN A 409 -44.27 -7.06 1.94
C GLN A 409 -43.85 -6.38 0.63
N ALA A 410 -44.14 -5.08 0.48
CA ALA A 410 -43.85 -4.34 -0.75
C ALA A 410 -42.34 -4.32 -1.07
N VAL A 411 -41.49 -4.10 -0.06
CA VAL A 411 -40.03 -4.12 -0.22
C VAL A 411 -39.56 -5.54 -0.57
N SER A 412 -40.08 -6.58 0.08
CA SER A 412 -39.71 -7.97 -0.21
C SER A 412 -40.07 -8.38 -1.64
N GLU A 413 -41.28 -8.03 -2.12
CA GLU A 413 -41.68 -8.26 -3.52
C GLU A 413 -40.80 -7.51 -4.51
N TRP A 414 -40.40 -6.28 -4.18
CA TRP A 414 -39.53 -5.46 -5.01
C TRP A 414 -38.12 -6.06 -5.10
N ILE A 415 -37.55 -6.53 -3.98
CA ILE A 415 -36.27 -7.26 -3.96
C ILE A 415 -36.38 -8.50 -4.84
N GLY A 416 -37.39 -9.34 -4.61
CA GLY A 416 -37.61 -10.55 -5.39
C GLY A 416 -37.72 -10.28 -6.89
N SER A 417 -38.35 -9.17 -7.30
CA SER A 417 -38.46 -8.78 -8.71
C SER A 417 -37.13 -8.36 -9.36
N LEU A 418 -36.17 -7.90 -8.56
CA LEU A 418 -34.82 -7.53 -9.03
C LEU A 418 -33.85 -8.70 -9.02
N THR A 419 -34.08 -9.69 -8.15
CA THR A 419 -33.16 -10.82 -7.92
C THR A 419 -33.64 -12.13 -8.55
N ALA A 420 -34.92 -12.25 -8.92
CA ALA A 420 -35.46 -13.44 -9.58
C ALA A 420 -35.07 -13.50 -11.08
N GLY A 421 -34.50 -14.64 -11.49
CA GLY A 421 -34.15 -14.98 -12.86
C GLY A 421 -32.69 -15.44 -13.00
N ASN A 422 -32.49 -16.61 -13.62
CA ASN A 422 -31.16 -17.20 -13.84
C ASN A 422 -30.37 -16.52 -14.96
N ASP A 423 -31.03 -15.76 -15.84
CA ASP A 423 -30.36 -15.02 -16.90
C ASP A 423 -30.08 -13.57 -16.48
N ARG A 424 -28.85 -13.38 -16.00
CA ARG A 424 -28.14 -12.10 -15.88
C ARG A 424 -28.74 -11.13 -14.85
N GLN A 425 -28.42 -11.41 -13.60
CA GLN A 425 -28.57 -10.55 -12.43
C GLN A 425 -28.22 -9.07 -12.72
N LEU A 426 -29.14 -8.17 -12.38
CA LEU A 426 -29.01 -6.71 -12.62
C LEU A 426 -28.26 -5.97 -11.51
N VAL A 427 -28.32 -6.50 -10.29
CA VAL A 427 -27.80 -5.88 -9.07
C VAL A 427 -26.97 -6.91 -8.34
N ASP A 428 -25.89 -6.47 -7.73
CA ASP A 428 -24.96 -7.26 -6.93
C ASP A 428 -25.20 -7.08 -5.43
N LEU A 429 -25.84 -5.96 -5.03
CA LEU A 429 -26.24 -5.68 -3.65
C LEU A 429 -27.48 -4.79 -3.59
N ILE A 430 -28.35 -5.06 -2.62
CA ILE A 430 -29.50 -4.22 -2.27
C ILE A 430 -29.50 -3.97 -0.75
N ALA A 431 -29.59 -2.70 -0.36
CA ALA A 431 -29.76 -2.29 1.03
C ALA A 431 -30.89 -1.25 1.17
N VAL A 432 -31.71 -1.42 2.21
CA VAL A 432 -32.60 -0.40 2.74
C VAL A 432 -31.77 0.41 3.74
N THR A 433 -31.76 1.73 3.57
CA THR A 433 -30.90 2.66 4.30
C THR A 433 -31.75 3.76 4.96
N GLY A 434 -31.10 4.74 5.59
CA GLY A 434 -31.80 5.81 6.32
C GLY A 434 -32.58 5.28 7.51
N SER A 435 -33.67 5.95 7.88
CA SER A 435 -34.51 5.53 9.02
C SER A 435 -35.27 4.22 8.79
N ALA A 436 -35.46 3.81 7.53
CA ALA A 436 -36.12 2.53 7.19
C ALA A 436 -35.17 1.34 7.26
N GLY A 437 -33.86 1.58 7.08
CA GLY A 437 -32.81 0.58 7.30
C GLY A 437 -32.46 0.38 8.78
N ARG A 438 -33.12 1.12 9.67
CA ARG A 438 -32.88 1.18 11.12
C ARG A 438 -34.20 0.93 11.84
N THR A 439 -34.15 0.52 13.11
CA THR A 439 -35.34 0.23 13.94
C THR A 439 -36.12 1.49 14.38
N ASN A 440 -35.85 2.65 13.79
CA ASN A 440 -36.41 3.96 14.16
C ASN A 440 -37.40 4.52 13.11
N PHE A 441 -37.95 3.64 12.27
CA PHE A 441 -38.97 3.99 11.28
C PHE A 441 -40.24 4.57 11.93
N ARG A 442 -40.71 5.70 11.41
CA ARG A 442 -41.96 6.34 11.85
C ARG A 442 -42.95 6.42 10.70
N THR A 443 -44.11 5.80 10.88
CA THR A 443 -45.22 5.83 9.92
C THR A 443 -45.57 7.29 9.58
N TRP A 444 -45.65 7.61 8.28
CA TRP A 444 -45.92 8.94 7.71
C TRP A 444 -44.78 9.99 7.76
N TRP A 445 -43.70 9.74 8.50
CA TRP A 445 -42.55 10.66 8.59
C TRP A 445 -41.30 10.16 7.86
N SER A 446 -41.04 8.86 7.98
CA SER A 446 -39.88 8.20 7.38
C SER A 446 -40.05 7.98 5.88
N ASP A 447 -38.98 8.22 5.15
CA ASP A 447 -38.86 7.88 3.73
C ASP A 447 -38.26 6.47 3.61
N ILE A 448 -38.49 5.79 2.48
CA ILE A 448 -37.85 4.49 2.19
C ILE A 448 -36.69 4.73 1.23
N ASP A 449 -35.48 4.51 1.72
CA ASP A 449 -34.26 4.81 0.98
C ASP A 449 -33.56 3.53 0.56
N LEU A 450 -33.42 3.33 -0.74
CA LEU A 450 -32.92 2.11 -1.34
C LEU A 450 -31.57 2.38 -1.99
N LEU A 451 -30.55 1.64 -1.57
CA LEU A 451 -29.23 1.62 -2.16
C LEU A 451 -29.05 0.34 -2.96
N LEU A 452 -28.71 0.48 -4.24
CA LEU A 452 -28.45 -0.61 -5.16
C LEU A 452 -27.01 -0.47 -5.66
N ILE A 453 -26.29 -1.58 -5.67
CA ILE A 453 -24.98 -1.68 -6.33
C ILE A 453 -25.10 -2.70 -7.44
N GLY A 454 -24.68 -2.36 -8.65
CA GLY A 454 -24.74 -3.28 -9.78
C GLY A 454 -23.82 -2.88 -10.93
N THR A 455 -23.23 -3.87 -11.60
CA THR A 455 -22.42 -3.64 -12.81
C THR A 455 -23.27 -3.30 -14.04
N ARG A 456 -24.49 -3.82 -14.11
CA ARG A 456 -25.40 -3.65 -15.25
C ARG A 456 -26.46 -2.61 -14.97
N TYR A 457 -26.76 -1.81 -15.99
CA TYR A 457 -27.72 -0.72 -15.89
C TYR A 457 -28.84 -0.95 -16.90
N ASP A 458 -30.00 -1.42 -16.43
CA ASP A 458 -31.24 -1.47 -17.20
C ASP A 458 -32.28 -0.55 -16.55
N MET A 459 -32.32 0.68 -17.05
CA MET A 459 -33.25 1.68 -16.53
C MET A 459 -34.71 1.36 -16.81
N GLY A 460 -35.00 0.66 -17.91
CA GLY A 460 -36.37 0.26 -18.23
C GLY A 460 -36.93 -0.66 -17.15
N LYS A 461 -36.18 -1.71 -16.82
CA LYS A 461 -36.55 -2.66 -15.76
C LYS A 461 -36.56 -1.99 -14.37
N LEU A 462 -35.52 -1.22 -14.01
CA LEU A 462 -35.45 -0.52 -12.73
C LEU A 462 -36.63 0.46 -12.53
N LEU A 463 -36.97 1.25 -13.55
CA LEU A 463 -38.12 2.17 -13.49
C LEU A 463 -39.44 1.42 -13.36
N LYS A 464 -39.63 0.34 -14.12
CA LYS A 464 -40.87 -0.47 -14.06
C LYS A 464 -41.09 -1.06 -12.66
N VAL A 465 -40.05 -1.69 -12.10
CA VAL A 465 -40.11 -2.36 -10.80
C VAL A 465 -40.26 -1.31 -9.67
N THR A 466 -39.54 -0.20 -9.74
CA THR A 466 -39.64 0.88 -8.74
C THR A 466 -41.00 1.62 -8.79
N ARG A 467 -41.60 1.80 -9.97
CA ARG A 467 -42.95 2.37 -10.10
C ARG A 467 -44.02 1.47 -9.50
N ARG A 468 -43.84 0.15 -9.50
CA ARG A 468 -44.73 -0.78 -8.81
C ARG A 468 -44.61 -0.60 -7.29
N LEU A 469 -43.39 -0.54 -6.77
CA LEU A 469 -43.14 -0.28 -5.35
C LEU A 469 -43.76 1.04 -4.89
N ARG A 470 -43.56 2.13 -5.63
CA ARG A 470 -44.17 3.43 -5.30
C ARG A 470 -45.70 3.38 -5.24
N ARG A 471 -46.33 2.62 -6.15
CA ARG A 471 -47.80 2.44 -6.12
C ARG A 471 -48.27 1.66 -4.88
N GLN A 472 -47.53 0.64 -4.47
CA GLN A 472 -47.85 -0.14 -3.26
C GLN A 472 -47.67 0.68 -1.97
N LEU A 473 -46.71 1.62 -1.96
CA LEU A 473 -46.41 2.47 -0.81
C LEU A 473 -47.23 3.78 -0.75
N GLY A 474 -48.07 4.06 -1.76
CA GLY A 474 -48.91 5.25 -1.83
C GLY A 474 -48.12 6.56 -1.88
N ASN A 475 -48.49 7.53 -1.04
CA ASN A 475 -47.89 8.87 -1.00
C ASN A 475 -46.51 8.95 -0.33
N ARG A 476 -45.87 7.82 -0.02
CA ARG A 476 -44.56 7.80 0.65
C ARG A 476 -43.43 8.05 -0.34
N HIS A 477 -42.44 8.82 0.10
CA HIS A 477 -41.25 9.07 -0.70
C HIS A 477 -40.35 7.84 -0.73
N VAL A 478 -40.01 7.39 -1.93
CA VAL A 478 -39.03 6.31 -2.17
C VAL A 478 -37.81 6.90 -2.85
N GLY A 479 -36.73 7.04 -2.08
CA GLY A 479 -35.40 7.41 -2.56
C GLY A 479 -34.72 6.18 -3.16
N LEU A 480 -34.18 6.31 -4.37
CA LEU A 480 -33.44 5.25 -5.04
C LEU A 480 -32.06 5.78 -5.42
N THR A 481 -31.01 5.12 -4.94
CA THR A 481 -29.62 5.36 -5.32
C THR A 481 -29.08 4.10 -5.96
N PHE A 482 -28.64 4.20 -7.21
CA PHE A 482 -27.96 3.13 -7.93
C PHE A 482 -26.51 3.53 -8.16
N LEU A 483 -25.58 2.65 -7.80
CA LEU A 483 -24.15 2.86 -7.99
C LEU A 483 -23.53 1.68 -8.73
N LYS A 484 -22.56 1.98 -9.57
CA LYS A 484 -21.65 0.97 -10.10
C LYS A 484 -20.52 0.74 -9.09
N PRO A 485 -19.99 -0.51 -9.00
CA PRO A 485 -18.80 -0.78 -8.20
C PRO A 485 -17.64 0.18 -8.50
N ALA A 486 -17.46 0.54 -9.78
CA ALA A 486 -16.37 1.42 -10.18
C ALA A 486 -16.55 2.89 -9.75
N GLU A 487 -17.80 3.36 -9.54
CA GLU A 487 -18.09 4.67 -8.95
C GLU A 487 -17.77 4.67 -7.44
N ILE A 488 -18.04 3.55 -6.78
CA ILE A 488 -17.69 3.34 -5.37
C ILE A 488 -16.17 3.31 -5.20
N GLU A 489 -15.45 2.63 -6.09
CA GLU A 489 -13.99 2.60 -6.11
C GLU A 489 -13.36 3.98 -6.33
N CYS A 490 -14.02 4.91 -7.02
CA CYS A 490 -13.53 6.28 -7.12
C CYS A 490 -13.60 7.05 -5.79
N GLY A 491 -14.44 6.64 -4.83
CA GLY A 491 -14.54 7.26 -3.51
C GLY A 491 -15.15 8.68 -3.48
N ALA A 492 -15.36 9.33 -4.62
CA ALA A 492 -16.01 10.63 -4.75
C ALA A 492 -17.54 10.51 -4.66
N LEU A 493 -18.03 10.01 -3.53
CA LEU A 493 -19.45 9.74 -3.29
C LEU A 493 -20.09 10.87 -2.47
N PRO A 494 -21.38 11.18 -2.69
CA PRO A 494 -22.11 12.10 -1.83
C PRO A 494 -22.09 11.65 -0.36
N SER A 495 -22.07 12.59 0.60
CA SER A 495 -21.96 12.28 2.03
C SER A 495 -22.93 11.21 2.51
N ARG A 496 -24.19 11.29 2.07
CA ARG A 496 -25.24 10.33 2.41
C ARG A 496 -24.92 8.90 1.96
N VAL A 497 -24.31 8.77 0.79
CA VAL A 497 -23.90 7.47 0.23
C VAL A 497 -22.68 6.96 0.99
N THR A 498 -21.69 7.83 1.23
CA THR A 498 -20.50 7.51 2.03
C THR A 498 -20.90 7.00 3.42
N HIS A 499 -21.81 7.71 4.10
CA HIS A 499 -22.34 7.30 5.39
C HIS A 499 -23.06 5.95 5.33
N ALA A 500 -23.93 5.74 4.33
CA ALA A 500 -24.62 4.46 4.16
C ALA A 500 -23.64 3.29 3.94
N LEU A 501 -22.61 3.48 3.10
CA LEU A 501 -21.57 2.48 2.87
C LEU A 501 -20.71 2.24 4.12
N ARG A 502 -20.44 3.26 4.94
CA ARG A 502 -19.79 3.09 6.24
C ARG A 502 -20.62 2.20 7.16
N GLN A 503 -21.92 2.48 7.31
CA GLN A 503 -22.82 1.69 8.14
C GLN A 503 -22.97 0.24 7.62
N ILE A 504 -22.93 0.04 6.31
CA ILE A 504 -22.96 -1.30 5.72
C ILE A 504 -21.64 -2.03 5.98
N SER A 505 -20.51 -1.36 5.75
CA SER A 505 -19.17 -1.97 5.85
C SER A 505 -18.78 -2.30 7.29
N ASN A 506 -19.22 -1.53 8.29
CA ASN A 506 -19.00 -1.82 9.70
C ASN A 506 -20.06 -2.78 10.31
N GLY A 507 -21.05 -3.21 9.52
CA GLY A 507 -22.10 -4.14 9.93
C GLY A 507 -23.28 -3.55 10.70
N ALA A 508 -23.29 -2.24 10.97
CA ALA A 508 -24.39 -1.55 11.66
C ALA A 508 -25.70 -1.58 10.87
N THR A 509 -25.63 -1.50 9.53
CA THR A 509 -26.77 -1.70 8.62
C THR A 509 -26.59 -3.00 7.84
N GLY A 510 -27.53 -3.94 8.01
CA GLY A 510 -27.54 -5.17 7.23
C GLY A 510 -28.12 -4.95 5.84
N VAL A 511 -27.60 -5.66 4.84
CA VAL A 511 -28.10 -5.63 3.46
C VAL A 511 -29.15 -6.72 3.25
N GLN A 512 -30.20 -6.41 2.49
CA GLN A 512 -31.35 -7.30 2.33
C GLN A 512 -31.11 -8.34 1.25
N TRP A 513 -30.18 -8.06 0.34
CA TRP A 513 -29.74 -9.03 -0.65
C TRP A 513 -28.32 -8.71 -1.13
N ARG A 514 -27.53 -9.74 -1.42
CA ARG A 514 -26.23 -9.61 -2.07
C ARG A 514 -25.86 -10.86 -2.88
N ALA A 515 -25.14 -10.67 -3.97
CA ALA A 515 -24.48 -11.76 -4.67
C ALA A 515 -23.38 -12.40 -3.81
N GLU A 516 -22.94 -13.60 -4.19
CA GLU A 516 -21.95 -14.35 -3.42
C GLU A 516 -20.64 -13.58 -3.22
N ASN A 517 -20.14 -12.97 -4.30
CA ASN A 517 -18.88 -12.23 -4.35
C ASN A 517 -19.04 -10.72 -4.15
N ALA A 518 -20.23 -10.25 -3.74
CA ALA A 518 -20.46 -8.84 -3.52
C ALA A 518 -19.71 -8.34 -2.28
N VAL A 519 -18.87 -7.33 -2.50
CA VAL A 519 -18.07 -6.65 -1.47
C VAL A 519 -18.22 -5.14 -1.60
N VAL A 520 -18.01 -4.43 -0.48
CA VAL A 520 -17.97 -2.96 -0.42
C VAL A 520 -16.66 -2.52 0.22
N PRO A 521 -16.12 -1.34 -0.11
CA PRO A 521 -14.96 -0.81 0.60
C PRO A 521 -15.31 -0.54 2.06
N LEU A 522 -14.36 -0.80 2.95
CA LEU A 522 -14.42 -0.35 4.33
C LEU A 522 -14.24 1.18 4.35
N ILE A 523 -15.26 1.89 4.81
CA ILE A 523 -15.22 3.35 4.91
C ILE A 523 -14.91 3.72 6.37
N SER A 524 -13.77 4.37 6.58
CA SER A 524 -13.38 4.85 7.91
C SER A 524 -14.28 6.00 8.37
N GLU A 525 -14.29 6.25 9.67
CA GLU A 525 -14.98 7.40 10.25
C GLU A 525 -14.44 8.73 9.72
N GLU A 526 -13.14 8.83 9.50
CA GLU A 526 -12.49 10.02 8.94
C GLU A 526 -13.02 10.35 7.53
N ILE A 527 -13.11 9.35 6.65
CA ILE A 527 -13.66 9.55 5.29
C ILE A 527 -15.13 9.99 5.35
N ASP A 528 -15.93 9.42 6.26
CA ASP A 528 -17.33 9.82 6.46
C ASP A 528 -17.43 11.26 6.98
N ARG A 529 -16.55 11.65 7.91
CA ARG A 529 -16.47 13.02 8.46
C ARG A 529 -16.08 14.04 7.40
N GLU A 530 -15.06 13.77 6.60
CA GLU A 530 -14.62 14.66 5.52
C GLU A 530 -15.71 14.87 4.47
N ALA A 531 -16.32 13.76 4.00
CA ALA A 531 -17.42 13.82 3.03
C ALA A 531 -18.63 14.58 3.60
N THR A 532 -18.92 14.38 4.89
CA THR A 532 -20.01 15.05 5.60
C THR A 532 -19.75 16.55 5.76
N TRP A 533 -18.53 16.95 6.12
CA TRP A 533 -18.14 18.35 6.26
C TRP A 533 -18.25 19.10 4.93
N ALA A 534 -17.71 18.53 3.84
CA ALA A 534 -17.82 19.12 2.51
C ALA A 534 -19.29 19.35 2.09
N ASP A 535 -20.21 18.47 2.51
CA ASP A 535 -21.63 18.55 2.18
C ASP A 535 -22.46 19.36 3.19
N ALA A 536 -21.89 19.81 4.31
CA ALA A 536 -22.56 20.67 5.27
C ALA A 536 -22.82 22.06 4.68
N GLN A 537 -21.85 22.62 3.95
CA GLN A 537 -21.98 23.91 3.27
C GLN A 537 -23.12 23.91 2.25
N GLN A 538 -23.20 22.87 1.42
CA GLN A 538 -24.30 22.68 0.46
C GLN A 538 -25.66 22.61 1.17
N THR A 539 -25.73 21.93 2.33
CA THR A 539 -26.97 21.84 3.13
C THR A 539 -27.39 23.18 3.69
N ALA A 540 -26.45 23.99 4.16
CA ALA A 540 -26.72 25.35 4.62
C ALA A 540 -27.25 26.22 3.48
N MET A 541 -26.69 26.11 2.27
CA MET A 541 -27.21 26.80 1.08
C MET A 541 -28.64 26.36 0.75
N GLU A 542 -28.93 25.05 0.80
CA GLU A 542 -30.27 24.52 0.58
C GLU A 542 -31.27 24.96 1.66
N LEU A 543 -30.84 25.06 2.92
CA LEU A 543 -31.68 25.55 4.00
C LEU A 543 -32.03 27.04 3.82
N ARG A 544 -31.04 27.87 3.44
CA ARG A 544 -31.28 29.28 3.07
C ARG A 544 -32.29 29.40 1.94
N ARG A 545 -32.14 28.59 0.89
CA ARG A 545 -33.08 28.57 -0.23
C ARG A 545 -34.49 28.16 0.20
N ALA A 546 -34.62 27.14 1.05
CA ALA A 546 -35.93 26.71 1.56
C ALA A 546 -36.65 27.80 2.37
N LEU A 547 -35.89 28.61 3.12
CA LEU A 547 -36.42 29.75 3.88
C LEU A 547 -36.95 30.86 2.96
N VAL A 548 -36.26 31.13 1.85
CA VAL A 548 -36.70 32.12 0.85
C VAL A 548 -37.91 31.60 0.07
N ASP A 549 -37.91 30.33 -0.33
CA ASP A 549 -38.97 29.70 -1.13
C ASP A 549 -40.25 29.38 -0.31
N GLU A 550 -40.35 29.82 0.96
CA GLU A 550 -41.47 29.54 1.88
C GLU A 550 -41.89 28.06 1.94
N SER A 551 -40.89 27.18 1.99
CA SER A 551 -41.10 25.73 1.98
C SER A 551 -41.93 25.24 3.17
N THR A 552 -42.57 24.07 3.02
CA THR A 552 -43.40 23.46 4.08
C THR A 552 -42.63 23.27 5.40
N PRO A 553 -43.33 23.26 6.55
CA PRO A 553 -42.74 23.00 7.87
C PRO A 553 -41.82 21.78 7.91
N ARG A 554 -42.24 20.68 7.26
CA ARG A 554 -41.48 19.42 7.18
C ARG A 554 -40.15 19.61 6.45
N VAL A 555 -40.11 20.37 5.37
CA VAL A 555 -38.89 20.60 4.58
C VAL A 555 -37.88 21.42 5.37
N LEU A 556 -38.33 22.51 6.00
CA LEU A 556 -37.48 23.36 6.83
C LEU A 556 -36.91 22.57 8.01
N PHE A 557 -37.76 21.81 8.72
CA PHE A 557 -37.34 20.98 9.84
C PHE A 557 -36.30 19.92 9.41
N LYS A 558 -36.57 19.17 8.33
CA LYS A 558 -35.64 18.13 7.86
C LYS A 558 -34.30 18.72 7.40
N ARG A 559 -34.28 19.87 6.72
CA ARG A 559 -33.04 20.52 6.28
C ARG A 559 -32.24 21.09 7.46
N ALA A 560 -32.90 21.69 8.45
CA ALA A 560 -32.26 22.15 9.68
C ALA A 560 -31.65 20.98 10.46
N ALA A 561 -32.40 19.89 10.65
CA ALA A 561 -31.91 18.69 11.31
C ALA A 561 -30.75 18.04 10.55
N LEU A 562 -30.80 18.02 9.21
CA LEU A 562 -29.71 17.51 8.39
C LEU A 562 -28.43 18.33 8.56
N LEU A 563 -28.52 19.66 8.55
CA LEU A 563 -27.35 20.51 8.80
C LEU A 563 -26.76 20.27 10.20
N ALA A 564 -27.61 20.24 11.23
CA ALA A 564 -27.20 19.94 12.60
C ALA A 564 -26.47 18.58 12.70
N LYS A 565 -27.05 17.51 12.12
CA LYS A 565 -26.42 16.19 12.07
C LYS A 565 -25.06 16.22 11.41
N LYS A 566 -24.93 16.90 10.27
CA LYS A 566 -23.66 16.97 9.52
C LYS A 566 -22.58 17.68 10.32
N VAL A 567 -22.91 18.80 10.98
CA VAL A 567 -21.95 19.52 11.82
C VAL A 567 -21.53 18.69 13.05
N LEU A 568 -22.48 18.02 13.70
CA LEU A 568 -22.16 17.14 14.83
C LEU A 568 -21.26 15.98 14.40
N VAL A 569 -21.57 15.33 13.27
CA VAL A 569 -20.75 14.22 12.73
C VAL A 569 -19.35 14.71 12.40
N ALA A 570 -19.21 15.86 11.76
CA ALA A 570 -17.91 16.46 11.47
C ALA A 570 -17.07 16.70 12.73
N ASN A 571 -17.70 16.89 13.90
CA ASN A 571 -17.07 17.01 15.21
C ASN A 571 -16.98 15.69 16.02
N GLY A 572 -17.24 14.54 15.38
CA GLY A 572 -17.12 13.21 16.00
C GLY A 572 -18.35 12.74 16.78
N THR A 573 -19.48 13.45 16.69
CA THR A 573 -20.73 13.06 17.36
C THR A 573 -21.80 12.65 16.36
N THR A 574 -22.22 11.39 16.37
CA THR A 574 -23.31 10.91 15.50
C THR A 574 -24.65 10.93 16.24
N LYS A 575 -25.67 11.52 15.63
CA LYS A 575 -27.06 11.52 16.14
C LYS A 575 -28.02 10.98 15.09
N GLU A 576 -28.78 9.96 15.47
CA GLU A 576 -29.72 9.31 14.56
C GLU A 576 -31.07 10.03 14.50
N ASP A 577 -31.58 10.49 15.65
CA ASP A 577 -32.85 11.22 15.73
C ASP A 577 -32.66 12.70 15.36
N ASP A 578 -33.63 13.24 14.61
CA ASP A 578 -33.61 14.63 14.17
C ASP A 578 -33.68 15.62 15.34
N GLN A 579 -34.51 15.34 16.35
CA GLN A 579 -34.69 16.23 17.51
C GLN A 579 -33.48 16.20 18.43
N ASP A 580 -32.89 15.03 18.66
CA ASP A 580 -31.68 14.94 19.46
C ASP A 580 -30.50 15.65 18.78
N ALA A 581 -30.37 15.51 17.45
CA ALA A 581 -29.37 16.25 16.70
C ALA A 581 -29.56 17.76 16.79
N LEU A 582 -30.80 18.25 16.63
CA LEU A 582 -31.11 19.68 16.76
C LEU A 582 -30.86 20.20 18.18
N ARG A 583 -31.25 19.43 19.21
CA ARG A 583 -31.06 19.80 20.61
C ARG A 583 -29.58 19.96 20.94
N ASP A 584 -28.77 18.95 20.60
CA ASP A 584 -27.34 18.96 20.90
C ASP A 584 -26.60 20.01 20.07
N TYR A 585 -26.96 20.18 18.81
CA TYR A 585 -26.41 21.23 17.96
C TYR A 585 -26.70 22.63 18.52
N CYS A 586 -27.96 22.92 18.88
CA CYS A 586 -28.32 24.21 19.47
C CYS A 586 -27.67 24.41 20.84
N ALA A 587 -27.52 23.35 21.65
CA ALA A 587 -26.84 23.44 22.93
C ALA A 587 -25.35 23.82 22.80
N LEU A 588 -24.70 23.34 21.75
CA LEU A 588 -23.28 23.60 21.49
C LEU A 588 -23.02 24.93 20.80
N TYR A 589 -23.88 25.32 19.85
CA TYR A 589 -23.55 26.39 18.90
C TYR A 589 -24.55 27.55 18.87
N SER A 590 -25.69 27.45 19.56
CA SER A 590 -26.67 28.53 19.60
C SER A 590 -26.61 29.30 20.92
N ARG A 591 -26.69 30.63 20.83
CA ARG A 591 -26.84 31.52 21.99
C ARG A 591 -28.23 31.42 22.63
N SER A 592 -29.21 30.83 21.95
CA SER A 592 -30.58 30.63 22.42
C SER A 592 -30.95 29.15 22.47
N HIS A 593 -31.58 28.72 23.57
CA HIS A 593 -31.95 27.33 23.83
C HIS A 593 -33.47 27.13 23.83
N PRO A 594 -34.13 27.09 22.67
CA PRO A 594 -35.58 27.02 22.66
C PRO A 594 -36.06 25.56 22.70
N ALA A 595 -36.10 24.96 23.88
CA ALA A 595 -36.58 23.59 24.08
C ALA A 595 -37.99 23.35 23.49
N GLU A 596 -38.88 24.35 23.54
CA GLU A 596 -40.22 24.27 22.95
C GLU A 596 -40.24 24.33 21.42
N LEU A 597 -39.23 24.94 20.77
CA LEU A 597 -39.19 25.07 19.32
C LEU A 597 -39.08 23.70 18.64
N PHE A 598 -38.32 22.76 19.20
CA PHE A 598 -38.06 21.45 18.57
C PHE A 598 -39.30 20.56 18.43
N VAL A 599 -40.27 20.68 19.34
CA VAL A 599 -41.52 19.90 19.31
C VAL A 599 -42.51 20.54 18.34
N LYS A 600 -42.67 21.86 18.45
CA LYS A 600 -43.66 22.64 17.67
C LYS A 600 -43.23 22.84 16.21
N ALA A 601 -41.93 22.85 15.90
CA ALA A 601 -41.39 23.06 14.56
C ALA A 601 -41.71 21.96 13.55
N ARG A 602 -42.28 20.82 13.95
CA ARG A 602 -42.76 19.81 12.99
C ARG A 602 -44.14 20.13 12.40
N VAL A 603 -44.92 20.96 13.10
CA VAL A 603 -46.33 21.21 12.79
C VAL A 603 -46.55 22.67 12.39
N TYR A 604 -45.92 23.62 13.09
CA TYR A 604 -46.19 25.04 12.91
C TYR A 604 -45.12 25.74 12.07
N ALA A 605 -45.53 26.36 10.97
CA ALA A 605 -44.65 27.04 10.02
C ALA A 605 -43.76 28.12 10.66
N SER A 606 -44.31 28.93 11.57
CA SER A 606 -43.54 29.95 12.30
C SER A 606 -42.40 29.36 13.14
N HIS A 607 -42.65 28.21 13.76
CA HIS A 607 -41.66 27.53 14.59
C HIS A 607 -40.60 26.83 13.74
N SER A 608 -40.99 26.23 12.60
CA SER A 608 -40.02 25.65 11.65
C SER A 608 -39.09 26.70 11.07
N ARG A 609 -39.62 27.89 10.75
CA ARG A 609 -38.84 29.01 10.24
C ARG A 609 -37.84 29.51 11.29
N SER A 610 -38.31 29.78 12.50
CA SER A 610 -37.45 30.25 13.60
C SER A 610 -36.36 29.24 13.95
N LEU A 611 -36.66 27.93 13.94
CA LEU A 611 -35.67 26.87 14.13
C LEU A 611 -34.62 26.88 13.01
N ALA A 612 -35.05 26.96 11.75
CA ALA A 612 -34.14 26.98 10.60
C ALA A 612 -33.21 28.21 10.63
N GLU A 613 -33.73 29.39 10.98
CA GLU A 613 -32.94 30.61 11.17
C GLU A 613 -31.94 30.46 12.33
N THR A 614 -32.35 29.88 13.46
CA THR A 614 -31.48 29.60 14.61
C THR A 614 -30.30 28.71 14.22
N VAL A 615 -30.58 27.63 13.49
CA VAL A 615 -29.54 26.69 13.02
C VAL A 615 -28.60 27.35 12.01
N LEU A 616 -29.12 28.17 11.09
CA LEU A 616 -28.28 28.89 10.14
C LEU A 616 -27.40 29.96 10.77
N ASN A 617 -27.90 30.69 11.77
CA ASN A 617 -27.12 31.70 12.47
C ASN A 617 -25.94 31.05 13.21
N ALA A 618 -26.19 29.95 13.92
CA ALA A 618 -25.14 29.16 14.55
C ALA A 618 -24.12 28.62 13.53
N TRP A 619 -24.56 28.21 12.34
CA TRP A 619 -23.65 27.81 11.26
C TRP A 619 -22.80 28.98 10.75
N SER A 620 -23.39 30.17 10.58
CA SER A 620 -22.65 31.36 10.15
C SER A 620 -21.57 31.74 11.17
N ASP A 621 -21.88 31.70 12.48
CA ASP A 621 -20.90 31.97 13.54
C ASP A 621 -19.68 31.02 13.43
N ILE A 622 -19.91 29.73 13.17
CA ILE A 622 -18.83 28.72 12.98
C ILE A 622 -17.95 29.06 11.77
N VAL A 623 -18.54 29.53 10.67
CA VAL A 623 -17.81 29.85 9.44
C VAL A 623 -17.04 31.16 9.59
N ASP A 624 -17.63 32.15 10.26
CA ASP A 624 -17.06 33.50 10.40
C ASP A 624 -15.92 33.55 11.44
N GLU A 625 -15.99 32.79 12.54
CA GLU A 625 -14.91 32.72 13.54
C GLU A 625 -13.59 32.15 12.97
N ASN A 626 -13.66 31.33 11.92
CA ASN A 626 -12.49 30.79 11.23
C ASN A 626 -11.90 31.73 10.16
N GLY A 627 -12.55 32.85 9.85
CA GLY A 627 -12.03 33.88 8.93
C GLY A 627 -10.96 34.79 9.54
N GLY A 628 -10.75 34.74 10.86
CA GLY A 628 -9.78 35.57 11.59
C GLY A 628 -8.37 34.97 11.76
N ARG A 629 -8.13 33.75 11.25
CA ARG A 629 -6.81 33.11 11.23
C ARG A 629 -6.60 32.39 9.90
N MET A 630 -6.20 33.13 8.88
CA MET A 630 -5.45 32.59 7.75
C MET A 630 -4.10 33.28 7.67
#